data_AF-A0A7C3ZXE3-F1
#
_entry.id   AF-A0A7C3ZXE3-F1
#
_cell.length_a   1.000
_cell.length_b   1.000
_cell.length_c   1.000
_cell.angle_alpha   90.00
_cell.angle_beta   90.00
_cell.angle_gamma   90.00
#
_symmetry.space_group_name_H-M   'P 1'
#
loop_
_entity.id
_entity.type
_entity.pdbx_description
1 polymer ?
#
loop_
_entity_poly.entity_id
_entity_poly.type
_entity_poly.pdbx_seq_one_letter_code
_entity_poly.pdbx_strand_id
1 'polypeptide(L)'
;MVSSHTFRLLSWTSFLSLPILGALTVVPPTWAQETMNPANPVETSPEADPNQSQSPDNLRPLATDNSLLSIPAGKRLMEEARQAVAEQNYPLAMERLQSSREIFNQLSNFYQQLATSFSGINNQIAENQRLLALESAEMRDEATYQLALVHRANNQPELSVPLLIQIIRSQQPTRDLGQKAYQQLFELGFVDAPYTAGTEGDPTSFTGP
;
A
#
# COMPACT_ATOMS: atom_id res chain seq x y z
N MET A 1 -6.21 -28.95 48.20
CA MET A 1 -6.13 -29.66 46.89
C MET A 1 -6.34 -28.59 45.83
N VAL A 2 -5.35 -27.74 45.54
CA VAL A 2 -4.19 -27.91 44.63
C VAL A 2 -4.57 -28.56 43.29
N SER A 3 -4.66 -27.75 42.24
CA SER A 3 -3.92 -28.01 41.01
C SER A 3 -3.68 -26.70 40.25
N SER A 4 -2.40 -26.36 40.12
CA SER A 4 -1.85 -25.23 39.40
C SER A 4 -1.24 -25.72 38.10
N HIS A 5 -1.67 -25.20 36.95
CA HIS A 5 -1.09 -25.57 35.66
C HIS A 5 0.13 -24.68 35.33
N THR A 6 1.26 -25.33 35.20
CA THR A 6 2.59 -24.79 34.87
C THR A 6 2.73 -24.53 33.36
N PHE A 7 3.10 -23.30 32.99
CA PHE A 7 3.58 -22.95 31.65
C PHE A 7 5.01 -23.48 31.45
N ARG A 8 5.27 -24.21 30.36
CA ARG A 8 6.63 -24.56 29.91
C ARG A 8 7.08 -23.60 28.82
N LEU A 9 8.04 -22.75 29.18
CA LEU A 9 8.86 -21.94 28.27
C LEU A 9 9.83 -22.87 27.53
N LEU A 10 9.76 -22.91 26.20
CA LEU A 10 10.74 -23.65 25.40
C LEU A 10 11.92 -22.73 25.08
N SER A 11 13.08 -23.17 25.53
CA SER A 11 14.36 -22.47 25.57
C SER A 11 14.95 -22.21 24.18
N TRP A 12 15.32 -20.94 24.00
CA TRP A 12 16.11 -20.40 22.91
C TRP A 12 17.59 -20.69 23.17
N THR A 13 18.24 -21.48 22.30
CA THR A 13 19.70 -21.61 22.27
C THR A 13 20.17 -21.82 20.84
N SER A 14 20.93 -20.87 20.30
CA SER A 14 22.33 -21.13 19.92
C SER A 14 22.96 -19.88 19.30
N PHE A 15 24.03 -19.45 19.96
CA PHE A 15 25.00 -18.45 19.51
C PHE A 15 25.85 -19.03 18.37
N LEU A 16 26.01 -18.28 17.28
CA LEU A 16 27.23 -18.32 16.48
C LEU A 16 27.69 -16.89 16.20
N SER A 17 28.77 -16.51 16.87
CA SER A 17 29.57 -15.31 16.62
C SER A 17 30.60 -15.60 15.53
N LEU A 18 30.68 -14.75 14.49
CA LEU A 18 31.84 -14.66 13.60
C LEU A 18 32.28 -13.19 13.51
N PRO A 19 33.49 -12.83 13.96
CA PRO A 19 34.10 -11.52 13.71
C PRO A 19 35.02 -11.59 12.48
N ILE A 20 34.80 -10.77 11.45
CA ILE A 20 35.82 -10.53 10.40
C ILE A 20 35.83 -9.04 9.99
N LEU A 21 36.92 -8.41 10.43
CA LEU A 21 37.74 -7.34 9.83
C LEU A 21 37.09 -6.34 8.87
N GLY A 22 37.19 -5.06 9.26
CA GLY A 22 37.05 -3.92 8.37
C GLY A 22 38.21 -3.77 7.39
N ALA A 23 37.89 -3.24 6.22
CA ALA A 23 38.83 -2.56 5.34
C ALA A 23 38.12 -1.28 4.83
N LEU A 24 38.44 -0.16 5.47
CA LEU A 24 38.04 1.18 5.04
C LEU A 24 39.02 1.61 3.95
N THR A 25 38.70 1.38 2.68
CA THR A 25 39.50 1.92 1.57
C THR A 25 39.01 3.32 1.23
N VAL A 26 39.71 4.31 1.76
CA VAL A 26 39.64 5.70 1.32
C VAL A 26 40.27 5.77 -0.07
N VAL A 27 39.46 6.08 -1.10
CA VAL A 27 39.98 6.43 -2.43
C VAL A 27 40.40 7.90 -2.40
N PRO A 28 41.66 8.25 -2.71
CA PRO A 28 42.06 9.65 -2.81
C PRO A 28 41.46 10.29 -4.07
N PRO A 29 41.09 11.59 -4.03
CA PRO A 29 40.81 12.33 -5.24
C PRO A 29 42.11 12.50 -6.01
N THR A 30 42.26 11.80 -7.12
CA THR A 30 43.32 12.10 -8.09
C THR A 30 42.95 13.42 -8.77
N TRP A 31 43.58 14.50 -8.31
CA TRP A 31 43.72 15.72 -9.09
C TRP A 31 44.62 15.38 -10.28
N ALA A 32 44.04 15.20 -11.46
CA ALA A 32 44.80 15.07 -12.68
C ALA A 32 45.55 16.40 -12.90
N GLN A 33 46.87 16.37 -12.71
CA GLN A 33 47.76 17.46 -13.09
C GLN A 33 47.83 17.50 -14.61
N GLU A 34 47.46 18.66 -15.13
CA GLU A 34 47.64 19.13 -16.49
C GLU A 34 49.15 19.16 -16.83
N THR A 35 49.63 18.13 -17.52
CA THR A 35 50.94 18.19 -18.19
C THR A 35 50.78 18.79 -19.57
N MET A 36 51.17 20.05 -19.70
CA MET A 36 51.43 20.72 -20.98
C MET A 36 52.53 19.99 -21.75
N ASN A 37 52.23 19.57 -22.99
CA ASN A 37 53.20 19.57 -24.08
C ASN A 37 52.46 19.83 -25.42
N PRO A 38 53.01 20.64 -26.35
CA PRO A 38 52.26 21.19 -27.48
C PRO A 38 52.43 20.39 -28.78
N ALA A 39 51.52 20.68 -29.73
CA ALA A 39 51.59 20.46 -31.18
C ALA A 39 50.81 19.27 -31.79
N ASN A 40 49.49 19.51 -32.01
CA ASN A 40 48.63 19.25 -33.19
C ASN A 40 48.49 17.84 -33.84
N PRO A 41 47.39 17.57 -34.59
CA PRO A 41 46.07 18.23 -34.67
C PRO A 41 44.86 17.27 -34.50
N VAL A 42 43.78 17.83 -33.94
CA VAL A 42 42.35 17.43 -34.06
C VAL A 42 42.07 15.98 -34.50
N GLU A 43 41.91 15.08 -33.52
CA GLU A 43 40.98 13.96 -33.66
C GLU A 43 39.74 14.30 -32.84
N THR A 44 38.65 14.48 -33.57
CA THR A 44 37.28 14.61 -33.07
C THR A 44 36.99 13.56 -31.99
N SER A 45 36.93 13.98 -30.73
CA SER A 45 36.02 13.35 -29.77
C SER A 45 34.63 13.31 -30.40
N PRO A 46 33.84 12.24 -30.21
CA PRO A 46 32.43 12.31 -30.53
C PRO A 46 31.86 13.49 -29.75
N GLU A 47 31.41 14.51 -30.47
CA GLU A 47 30.50 15.51 -29.94
C GLU A 47 29.44 14.76 -29.13
N ALA A 48 29.38 15.04 -27.83
CA ALA A 48 28.19 14.76 -27.07
C ALA A 48 27.07 15.52 -27.78
N ASP A 49 26.30 14.79 -28.57
CA ASP A 49 25.12 15.30 -29.25
C ASP A 49 24.24 15.98 -28.20
N PRO A 50 24.03 17.32 -28.26
CA PRO A 50 23.14 18.01 -27.34
C PRO A 50 21.67 17.61 -27.56
N ASN A 51 21.40 16.73 -28.54
CA ASN A 51 20.08 16.35 -28.99
C ASN A 51 19.72 14.88 -28.68
N GLN A 52 20.33 14.26 -27.66
CA GLN A 52 19.66 13.19 -26.93
C GLN A 52 18.44 13.78 -26.24
N SER A 53 17.36 13.87 -27.02
CA SER A 53 16.04 14.30 -26.63
C SER A 53 15.69 13.59 -25.34
N GLN A 54 15.79 14.32 -24.22
CA GLN A 54 15.24 13.90 -22.95
C GLN A 54 13.72 13.88 -23.16
N SER A 55 13.19 12.74 -23.60
CA SER A 55 11.74 12.54 -23.61
C SER A 55 11.23 12.92 -22.21
N PRO A 56 10.16 13.70 -22.09
CA PRO A 56 9.68 14.22 -20.81
C PRO A 56 9.45 13.12 -19.75
N ASP A 57 9.23 11.87 -20.16
CA ASP A 57 9.18 10.68 -19.30
C ASP A 57 10.46 10.42 -18.50
N ASN A 58 11.65 10.71 -19.04
CA ASN A 58 12.92 10.49 -18.32
C ASN A 58 13.16 11.52 -17.19
N LEU A 59 12.36 12.58 -17.11
CA LEU A 59 12.52 13.64 -16.09
C LEU A 59 11.68 13.40 -14.84
N ARG A 60 10.77 12.41 -14.86
CA ARG A 60 9.90 12.07 -13.73
C ARG A 60 9.86 10.55 -13.54
N PRO A 61 10.90 9.96 -12.90
CA PRO A 61 11.03 8.51 -12.81
C PRO A 61 9.82 7.82 -12.17
N LEU A 62 9.11 8.51 -11.25
CA LEU A 62 7.92 7.99 -10.59
C LEU A 62 6.60 8.23 -11.35
N ALA A 63 6.61 9.06 -12.39
CA ALA A 63 5.44 9.31 -13.25
C ALA A 63 5.36 8.37 -14.46
N THR A 64 6.35 7.48 -14.60
CA THR A 64 6.31 6.41 -15.61
C THR A 64 5.34 5.30 -15.20
N ASP A 65 4.73 4.62 -16.18
CA ASP A 65 3.77 3.54 -15.95
C ASP A 65 4.34 2.35 -15.14
N ASN A 66 5.67 2.22 -15.13
CA ASN A 66 6.41 1.17 -14.43
C ASN A 66 6.77 1.53 -12.98
N SER A 67 6.46 2.74 -12.52
CA SER A 67 6.76 3.19 -11.16
C SER A 67 6.00 2.37 -10.12
N LEU A 68 6.73 1.64 -9.26
CA LEU A 68 6.14 0.75 -8.25
C LEU A 68 5.35 1.49 -7.17
N LEU A 69 5.80 2.68 -6.76
CA LEU A 69 5.17 3.47 -5.72
C LEU A 69 4.23 4.51 -6.35
N SER A 70 3.16 4.05 -6.97
CA SER A 70 2.22 4.89 -7.68
C SER A 70 0.78 4.34 -7.60
N ILE A 71 -0.21 5.23 -7.72
CA ILE A 71 -1.62 4.81 -7.80
C ILE A 71 -1.85 3.84 -8.99
N PRO A 72 -1.31 4.09 -10.20
CA PRO A 72 -1.40 3.15 -11.31
C PRO A 72 -0.83 1.76 -10.99
N ALA A 73 0.32 1.66 -10.31
CA ALA A 73 0.89 0.36 -9.94
C ALA A 73 0.00 -0.41 -8.96
N GLY A 74 -0.56 0.26 -7.95
CA GLY A 74 -1.53 -0.36 -7.04
C GLY A 74 -2.78 -0.88 -7.78
N LYS A 75 -3.30 -0.09 -8.73
CA LYS A 75 -4.46 -0.47 -9.58
C LYS A 75 -4.13 -1.66 -10.49
N ARG A 76 -2.95 -1.69 -11.09
CA ARG A 76 -2.48 -2.81 -11.91
C ARG A 76 -2.38 -4.10 -11.11
N LEU A 77 -1.89 -4.06 -9.88
CA LEU A 77 -1.87 -5.24 -8.99
C LEU A 77 -3.28 -5.77 -8.69
N MET A 78 -4.27 -4.89 -8.48
CA MET A 78 -5.66 -5.33 -8.30
C MET A 78 -6.21 -6.01 -9.56
N GLU A 79 -5.88 -5.47 -10.73
CA GLU A 79 -6.28 -6.06 -12.01
C GLU A 79 -5.61 -7.42 -12.26
N GLU A 80 -4.30 -7.54 -11.97
CA GLU A 80 -3.58 -8.83 -11.98
C GLU A 80 -4.22 -9.83 -11.00
N ALA A 81 -4.66 -9.37 -9.82
CA ALA A 81 -5.37 -10.23 -8.87
C ALA A 81 -6.72 -10.71 -9.41
N ARG A 82 -7.49 -9.81 -10.06
CA ARG A 82 -8.77 -10.15 -10.68
C ARG A 82 -8.61 -11.21 -11.77
N GLN A 83 -7.55 -11.12 -12.56
CA GLN A 83 -7.20 -12.14 -13.56
C GLN A 83 -6.84 -13.47 -12.89
N ALA A 84 -6.00 -13.43 -11.85
CA ALA A 84 -5.65 -14.62 -11.08
C ALA A 84 -6.89 -15.29 -10.45
N VAL A 85 -7.87 -14.54 -9.95
CA VAL A 85 -9.16 -15.08 -9.46
C VAL A 85 -9.94 -15.77 -10.58
N ALA A 86 -10.00 -15.18 -11.78
CA ALA A 86 -10.68 -15.78 -12.92
C ALA A 86 -10.04 -17.11 -13.35
N GLU A 87 -8.73 -17.24 -13.14
CA GLU A 87 -7.95 -18.47 -13.37
C GLU A 87 -7.94 -19.43 -12.16
N GLN A 88 -8.69 -19.12 -11.09
CA GLN A 88 -8.69 -19.86 -9.82
C GLN A 88 -7.33 -19.95 -9.12
N ASN A 89 -6.39 -19.06 -9.47
CA ASN A 89 -5.10 -18.91 -8.83
C ASN A 89 -5.21 -17.98 -7.60
N TYR A 90 -5.89 -18.46 -6.56
CA TYR A 90 -6.09 -17.71 -5.32
C TYR A 90 -4.80 -17.31 -4.60
N PRO A 91 -3.72 -18.13 -4.55
CA PRO A 91 -2.45 -17.71 -3.95
C PRO A 91 -1.88 -16.45 -4.58
N LEU A 92 -1.83 -16.39 -5.92
CA LEU A 92 -1.37 -15.21 -6.63
C LEU A 92 -2.30 -14.02 -6.40
N ALA A 93 -3.62 -14.21 -6.46
CA ALA A 93 -4.57 -13.13 -6.19
C ALA A 93 -4.37 -12.51 -4.79
N MET A 94 -4.16 -13.33 -3.77
CA MET A 94 -3.89 -12.86 -2.41
C MET A 94 -2.60 -12.04 -2.33
N GLU A 95 -1.51 -12.52 -2.94
CA GLU A 95 -0.21 -11.81 -2.98
C GLU A 95 -0.33 -10.43 -3.64
N ARG A 96 -1.03 -10.36 -4.78
CA ARG A 96 -1.22 -9.11 -5.52
C ARG A 96 -2.09 -8.11 -4.77
N LEU A 97 -3.16 -8.58 -4.13
CA LEU A 97 -4.02 -7.71 -3.32
C LEU A 97 -3.31 -7.23 -2.04
N GLN A 98 -2.50 -8.09 -1.40
CA GLN A 98 -1.67 -7.68 -0.27
C GLN A 98 -0.68 -6.58 -0.67
N SER A 99 0.07 -6.80 -1.76
CA SER A 99 1.01 -5.81 -2.30
C SER A 99 0.32 -4.49 -2.67
N SER A 100 -0.87 -4.56 -3.27
CA SER A 100 -1.66 -3.38 -3.61
C SER A 100 -2.08 -2.59 -2.36
N ARG A 101 -2.56 -3.27 -1.31
CA ARG A 101 -2.90 -2.64 -0.03
C ARG A 101 -1.71 -1.93 0.60
N GLU A 102 -0.52 -2.54 0.55
CA GLU A 102 0.72 -1.95 1.08
C GLU A 102 1.09 -0.67 0.34
N ILE A 103 1.08 -0.69 -0.99
CA ILE A 103 1.36 0.48 -1.83
C ILE A 103 0.36 1.60 -1.51
N PHE A 104 -0.94 1.32 -1.50
CA PHE A 104 -1.95 2.34 -1.23
C PHE A 104 -1.90 2.89 0.19
N ASN A 105 -1.59 2.05 1.18
CA ASN A 105 -1.37 2.50 2.55
C ASN A 105 -0.16 3.44 2.63
N GLN A 106 0.94 3.08 1.97
CA GLN A 106 2.14 3.90 1.93
C GLN A 106 1.88 5.25 1.25
N LEU A 107 1.20 5.25 0.10
CA LEU A 107 0.82 6.47 -0.62
C LEU A 107 -0.08 7.37 0.22
N SER A 108 -1.11 6.82 0.86
CA SER A 108 -2.00 7.60 1.73
C SER A 108 -1.23 8.29 2.85
N ASN A 109 -0.33 7.57 3.52
CA ASN A 109 0.49 8.14 4.59
C ASN A 109 1.43 9.24 4.08
N PHE A 110 2.08 9.05 2.92
CA PHE A 110 2.96 10.06 2.35
C PHE A 110 2.22 11.33 1.93
N TYR A 111 1.06 11.19 1.28
CA TYR A 111 0.24 12.33 0.92
C TYR A 111 -0.30 13.08 2.14
N GLN A 112 -0.64 12.39 3.24
CA GLN A 112 -0.99 13.04 4.51
C GLN A 112 0.18 13.85 5.11
N GLN A 113 1.40 13.30 5.07
CA GLN A 113 2.60 13.98 5.55
C GLN A 113 2.91 15.24 4.72
N LEU A 114 2.76 15.15 3.39
CA LEU A 114 2.91 16.30 2.51
C LEU A 114 1.82 17.34 2.75
N ALA A 115 0.55 16.93 2.87
CA ALA A 115 -0.56 17.83 3.19
C ALA A 115 -0.28 18.62 4.49
N THR A 116 0.22 17.94 5.51
CA THR A 116 0.61 18.55 6.79
C THR A 116 1.74 19.57 6.62
N SER A 117 2.76 19.22 5.82
CA SER A 117 3.94 20.07 5.60
C SER A 117 3.62 21.36 4.84
N PHE A 118 2.62 21.34 3.96
CA PHE A 118 2.18 22.51 3.20
C PHE A 118 1.04 23.29 3.87
N SER A 119 0.44 22.76 4.95
CA SER A 119 -0.67 23.41 5.64
C SER A 119 -0.24 24.75 6.24
N GLY A 120 -1.00 25.82 5.95
CA GLY A 120 -0.67 27.18 6.39
C GLY A 120 0.44 27.88 5.57
N ILE A 121 1.09 27.16 4.64
CA ILE A 121 2.08 27.71 3.71
C ILE A 121 1.48 27.82 2.30
N ASN A 122 0.99 26.71 1.77
CA ASN A 122 0.31 26.63 0.49
C ASN A 122 -0.90 25.70 0.60
N ASN A 123 -2.06 26.30 0.89
CA ASN A 123 -3.29 25.55 1.12
C ASN A 123 -3.81 24.82 -0.12
N GLN A 124 -3.49 25.29 -1.34
CA GLN A 124 -3.86 24.58 -2.56
C GLN A 124 -3.07 23.28 -2.71
N ILE A 125 -1.75 23.33 -2.46
CA ILE A 125 -0.94 22.10 -2.44
C ILE A 125 -1.44 21.18 -1.33
N ALA A 126 -1.66 21.70 -0.12
CA ALA A 126 -2.15 20.91 1.00
C ALA A 126 -3.46 20.17 0.68
N GLU A 127 -4.44 20.85 0.08
CA GLU A 127 -5.72 20.21 -0.29
C GLU A 127 -5.55 19.16 -1.39
N ASN A 128 -4.72 19.43 -2.41
CA ASN A 128 -4.43 18.43 -3.44
C ASN A 128 -3.83 17.16 -2.83
N GLN A 129 -2.90 17.29 -1.88
CA GLN A 129 -2.34 16.13 -1.19
C GLN A 129 -3.37 15.42 -0.30
N ARG A 130 -4.29 16.17 0.33
CA ARG A 130 -5.39 15.58 1.11
C ARG A 130 -6.32 14.74 0.24
N LEU A 131 -6.62 15.19 -0.97
CA LEU A 131 -7.43 14.43 -1.93
C LEU A 131 -6.72 13.14 -2.39
N LEU A 132 -5.42 13.21 -2.70
CA LEU A 132 -4.63 12.03 -3.07
C LEU A 132 -4.49 11.02 -1.92
N ALA A 133 -4.38 11.53 -0.69
CA ALA A 133 -4.38 10.69 0.52
C ALA A 133 -5.70 9.94 0.69
N LEU A 134 -6.83 10.63 0.46
CA LEU A 134 -8.16 10.04 0.49
C LEU A 134 -8.34 9.00 -0.61
N GLU A 135 -8.02 9.32 -1.87
CA GLU A 135 -8.10 8.37 -2.98
C GLU A 135 -7.27 7.11 -2.68
N SER A 136 -6.05 7.27 -2.19
CA SER A 136 -5.19 6.14 -1.84
C SER A 136 -5.79 5.30 -0.70
N ALA A 137 -6.42 5.91 0.31
CA ALA A 137 -7.08 5.18 1.39
C ALA A 137 -8.31 4.41 0.91
N GLU A 138 -9.12 5.00 0.02
CA GLU A 138 -10.28 4.34 -0.59
C GLU A 138 -9.84 3.13 -1.43
N MET A 139 -8.78 3.28 -2.23
CA MET A 139 -8.21 2.18 -3.02
C MET A 139 -7.63 1.06 -2.13
N ARG A 140 -6.99 1.41 -1.00
CA ARG A 140 -6.53 0.43 0.00
C ARG A 140 -7.71 -0.39 0.53
N ASP A 141 -8.82 0.26 0.83
CA ASP A 141 -10.00 -0.39 1.40
C ASP A 141 -10.70 -1.29 0.36
N GLU A 142 -10.75 -0.88 -0.91
CA GLU A 142 -11.24 -1.72 -2.01
C GLU A 142 -10.36 -2.96 -2.22
N ALA A 143 -9.02 -2.82 -2.24
CA ALA A 143 -8.12 -3.96 -2.30
C ALA A 143 -8.24 -4.88 -1.07
N THR A 144 -8.52 -4.31 0.11
CA THR A 144 -8.82 -5.07 1.34
C THR A 144 -10.13 -5.86 1.21
N TYR A 145 -11.15 -5.28 0.58
CA TYR A 145 -12.43 -5.93 0.35
C TYR A 145 -12.27 -7.12 -0.60
N GLN A 146 -11.60 -6.91 -1.73
CA GLN A 146 -11.32 -7.97 -2.68
C GLN A 146 -10.51 -9.10 -2.04
N LEU A 147 -9.52 -8.78 -1.19
CA LEU A 147 -8.75 -9.80 -0.47
C LEU A 147 -9.62 -10.65 0.46
N ALA A 148 -10.57 -10.02 1.16
CA ALA A 148 -11.54 -10.74 1.97
C ALA A 148 -12.41 -11.70 1.14
N LEU A 149 -12.85 -11.28 -0.05
CA LEU A 149 -13.60 -12.15 -0.96
C LEU A 149 -12.76 -13.32 -1.48
N VAL A 150 -11.48 -13.08 -1.78
CA VAL A 150 -10.55 -14.16 -2.22
C VAL A 150 -10.35 -15.20 -1.12
N HIS A 151 -10.16 -14.78 0.14
CA HIS A 151 -10.08 -15.73 1.26
C HIS A 151 -11.34 -16.58 1.39
N ARG A 152 -12.52 -15.97 1.25
CA ARG A 152 -13.80 -16.68 1.28
C ARG A 152 -13.90 -17.69 0.13
N ALA A 153 -13.54 -17.29 -1.09
CA ALA A 153 -13.50 -18.17 -2.26
C ALA A 153 -12.49 -19.33 -2.11
N ASN A 154 -11.41 -19.10 -1.36
CA ASN A 154 -10.38 -20.10 -1.08
C ASN A 154 -10.67 -20.94 0.19
N ASN A 155 -11.93 -21.03 0.65
CA ASN A 155 -12.34 -21.77 1.85
C ASN A 155 -11.63 -21.33 3.15
N GLN A 156 -11.31 -20.04 3.27
CA GLN A 156 -10.69 -19.44 4.47
C GLN A 156 -11.51 -18.24 4.99
N PRO A 157 -12.82 -18.39 5.25
CA PRO A 157 -13.69 -17.28 5.63
C PRO A 157 -13.26 -16.58 6.93
N GLU A 158 -12.56 -17.27 7.83
CA GLU A 158 -12.06 -16.71 9.09
C GLU A 158 -11.04 -15.59 8.85
N LEU A 159 -10.26 -15.67 7.77
CA LEU A 159 -9.31 -14.63 7.38
C LEU A 159 -10.01 -13.42 6.75
N SER A 160 -11.21 -13.60 6.21
CA SER A 160 -12.04 -12.51 5.67
C SER A 160 -12.57 -11.59 6.76
N VAL A 161 -12.97 -12.13 7.92
CA VAL A 161 -13.58 -11.38 9.03
C VAL A 161 -12.75 -10.15 9.46
N PRO A 162 -11.46 -10.24 9.84
CA PRO A 162 -10.69 -9.07 10.26
C PRO A 162 -10.56 -8.01 9.16
N LEU A 163 -10.49 -8.43 7.89
CA LEU A 163 -10.41 -7.52 6.75
C LEU A 163 -11.73 -6.76 6.54
N LEU A 164 -12.87 -7.43 6.67
CA LEU A 164 -14.20 -6.81 6.58
C LEU A 164 -14.45 -5.82 7.72
N ILE A 165 -14.03 -6.15 8.95
CA ILE A 165 -14.08 -5.23 10.10
C ILE A 165 -13.18 -4.01 9.86
N GLN A 166 -12.00 -4.20 9.28
CA GLN A 166 -11.11 -3.10 8.93
C GLN A 166 -11.79 -2.11 7.97
N ILE A 167 -12.49 -2.61 6.96
CA ILE A 167 -13.22 -1.78 5.98
C ILE A 167 -14.33 -0.99 6.66
N ILE A 168 -15.14 -1.62 7.51
CA ILE A 168 -16.23 -0.92 8.24
C ILE A 168 -15.66 0.20 9.11
N ARG A 169 -14.52 -0.01 9.77
CA ARG A 169 -13.86 1.03 10.58
C ARG A 169 -13.33 2.18 9.74
N SER A 170 -12.87 1.91 8.52
CA SER A 170 -12.27 2.91 7.63
C SER A 170 -13.33 3.70 6.86
N GLN A 171 -14.29 3.01 6.25
CA GLN A 171 -15.31 3.58 5.37
C GLN A 171 -16.61 3.94 6.10
N GLN A 172 -16.78 3.57 7.37
CA GLN A 172 -18.05 3.64 8.11
C GLN A 172 -19.14 2.73 7.51
N PRO A 173 -20.03 2.15 8.34
CA PRO A 173 -21.07 1.23 7.85
C PRO A 173 -22.12 1.90 6.94
N THR A 174 -22.17 3.23 6.90
CA THR A 174 -23.15 3.98 6.09
C THR A 174 -22.72 4.18 4.63
N ARG A 175 -21.44 3.97 4.31
CA ARG A 175 -20.91 4.09 2.94
C ARG A 175 -21.01 2.76 2.20
N ASP A 176 -21.11 2.81 0.87
CA ASP A 176 -21.32 1.63 0.02
C ASP A 176 -20.37 0.46 0.33
N LEU A 177 -19.06 0.73 0.47
CA LEU A 177 -18.07 -0.30 0.75
C LEU A 177 -18.20 -0.86 2.18
N GLY A 178 -18.54 -0.01 3.15
CA GLY A 178 -18.84 -0.44 4.53
C GLY A 178 -20.11 -1.29 4.62
N GLN A 179 -21.16 -0.93 3.88
CA GLN A 179 -22.39 -1.73 3.79
C GLN A 179 -22.11 -3.10 3.16
N LYS A 180 -21.36 -3.15 2.05
CA LYS A 180 -20.92 -4.40 1.43
C LYS A 180 -20.12 -5.26 2.41
N ALA A 181 -19.18 -4.66 3.14
CA ALA A 181 -18.39 -5.39 4.12
C ALA A 181 -19.24 -5.96 5.26
N TYR A 182 -20.22 -5.19 5.77
CA TYR A 182 -21.17 -5.67 6.78
C TYR A 182 -22.05 -6.81 6.25
N GLN A 183 -22.55 -6.67 5.02
CA GLN A 183 -23.33 -7.72 4.36
C GLN A 183 -22.52 -9.03 4.24
N GLN A 184 -21.23 -8.94 3.90
CA GLN A 184 -20.35 -10.12 3.89
C GLN A 184 -20.19 -10.74 5.28
N LEU A 185 -20.07 -9.95 6.35
CA LEU A 185 -20.02 -10.48 7.72
C LEU A 185 -21.31 -11.21 8.11
N PHE A 186 -22.46 -10.68 7.70
CA PHE A 186 -23.76 -11.31 7.92
C PHE A 186 -23.86 -12.64 7.16
N GLU A 187 -23.47 -12.69 5.89
CA GLU A 187 -23.46 -13.92 5.08
C GLU A 187 -22.49 -15.00 5.61
N LEU A 188 -21.44 -14.58 6.31
CA LEU A 188 -20.51 -15.50 6.98
C LEU A 188 -21.06 -16.00 8.33
N GLY A 189 -22.17 -15.46 8.82
CA GLY A 189 -22.71 -15.77 10.16
C GLY A 189 -21.88 -15.17 11.29
N PHE A 190 -21.05 -14.15 11.02
CA PHE A 190 -20.28 -13.46 12.07
C PHE A 190 -21.16 -12.47 12.86
N VAL A 191 -22.22 -11.96 12.24
CA VAL A 191 -23.24 -11.11 12.86
C VAL A 191 -24.63 -11.65 12.57
N ASP A 192 -25.55 -11.51 13.53
CA ASP A 192 -26.89 -12.11 13.45
C ASP A 192 -27.95 -11.21 12.81
N ALA A 193 -27.70 -9.89 12.74
CA ALA A 193 -28.66 -8.91 12.25
C ALA A 193 -28.23 -8.37 10.88
N PRO A 194 -29.13 -8.28 9.88
CA PRO A 194 -28.82 -7.62 8.62
C PRO A 194 -28.72 -6.09 8.81
N TYR A 195 -27.98 -5.42 7.95
CA TYR A 195 -27.91 -3.96 7.97
C TYR A 195 -29.24 -3.36 7.53
N THR A 196 -29.85 -2.54 8.39
CA THR A 196 -31.04 -1.75 8.07
C THR A 196 -30.64 -0.28 8.01
N ALA A 197 -30.66 0.31 6.81
CA ALA A 197 -30.40 1.74 6.66
C ALA A 197 -31.58 2.52 7.24
N GLY A 198 -31.48 2.95 8.51
CA GLY A 198 -32.36 3.96 9.10
C GLY A 198 -33.84 3.60 9.18
N THR A 199 -34.20 2.43 9.70
CA THR A 199 -35.56 2.19 10.23
C THR A 199 -35.62 2.56 11.72
N GLU A 200 -35.25 3.79 12.06
CA GLU A 200 -35.62 4.40 13.33
C GLU A 200 -36.43 5.67 13.02
N GLY A 201 -37.74 5.54 13.18
CA GLY A 201 -38.68 6.65 13.02
C GLY A 201 -40.02 6.26 12.39
N ASP A 202 -40.67 5.18 12.84
CA ASP A 202 -42.13 5.08 12.68
C ASP A 202 -42.80 5.80 13.87
N PRO A 203 -43.42 6.99 13.68
CA PRO A 203 -44.02 7.78 14.77
C PRO A 203 -45.34 7.21 15.31
N THR A 204 -45.74 5.98 14.99
CA THR A 204 -47.08 5.46 15.30
C THR A 204 -47.23 4.75 16.66
N SER A 205 -46.34 4.99 17.62
CA SER A 205 -46.49 4.48 19.00
C SER A 205 -46.57 5.58 20.05
N PHE A 206 -47.46 6.56 19.84
CA PHE A 206 -48.04 7.35 20.94
C PHE A 206 -49.54 7.11 21.00
N THR A 207 -49.93 5.97 21.56
CA THR A 207 -51.29 5.75 22.08
C THR A 207 -51.14 5.35 23.54
N GLY A 208 -51.00 6.34 24.41
CA GLY A 208 -51.21 6.18 25.85
C GLY A 208 -52.67 6.45 26.21
N PRO A 209 -53.23 5.77 27.23
CA PRO A 209 -54.54 6.08 27.79
C PRO A 209 -54.58 7.42 28.53
#